data_AF-A0A2U1LD79-F1
#
_entry.id   AF-A0A2U1LD79-F1
#
_cell.length_a   1.000
_cell.length_b   1.000
_cell.length_c   1.000
_cell.angle_alpha   90.00
_cell.angle_beta   90.00
_cell.angle_gamma   90.00
#
_symmetry.space_group_name_H-M   'P 1'
#
loop_
_entity.id
_entity.type
_entity.pdbx_description
1 polymer ?
#
loop_
_entity_poly.entity_id
_entity_poly.type
_entity_poly.pdbx_seq_one_letter_code
_entity_poly.pdbx_strand_id
1 'polypeptide(L)'
;MGALNNTGSLTDIGLKMTKFPLGPQLTKLLLTCEEFSCINEVLLIVTILSVPSVFFSPKDRAEESDAAHAKYFMPESDYLTSLNIYKQWEANKYLWRLV
;
A
#
# COMPACT_ATOMS: atom_id res chain seq x y z
N MET A 1 11.00 15.45 1.68
CA MET A 1 10.10 15.12 2.82
C MET A 1 9.55 16.33 3.55
N GLY A 2 10.28 17.47 3.62
CA GLY A 2 9.76 18.69 4.23
C GLY A 2 9.45 18.57 5.72
N ALA A 3 9.96 17.54 6.40
CA ALA A 3 9.76 17.30 7.83
C ALA A 3 10.67 18.16 8.70
N LEU A 4 11.83 18.55 8.17
CA LEU A 4 12.79 19.46 8.81
C LEU A 4 12.95 20.72 7.96
N ASN A 5 13.13 21.86 8.64
CA ASN A 5 13.51 23.11 8.00
C ASN A 5 15.04 23.20 7.79
N ASN A 6 15.51 24.30 7.20
CA ASN A 6 16.94 24.52 6.91
C ASN A 6 17.82 24.63 8.17
N THR A 7 17.23 24.80 9.36
CA THR A 7 17.95 24.84 10.64
C THR A 7 17.88 23.51 11.40
N GLY A 8 17.26 22.47 10.81
CA GLY A 8 17.12 21.15 11.42
C GLY A 8 15.98 21.03 12.44
N SER A 9 15.10 22.03 12.55
CA SER A 9 13.90 21.98 13.39
C SER A 9 12.72 21.34 12.66
N LEU A 10 11.81 20.71 13.41
CA LEU A 10 10.59 20.13 12.85
C LEU A 10 9.68 21.20 12.23
N THR A 11 9.17 20.91 11.04
CA THR A 11 8.09 21.69 10.42
C THR A 11 6.73 21.22 10.93
N ASP A 12 5.64 21.94 10.63
CA ASP A 12 4.28 21.51 10.97
C ASP A 12 3.93 20.14 10.38
N ILE A 13 4.40 19.87 9.16
CA ILE A 13 4.25 18.56 8.51
C ILE A 13 5.07 17.52 9.28
N GLY A 14 6.32 17.84 9.64
CA GLY A 14 7.16 16.96 10.46
C GLY A 14 6.51 16.61 11.81
N LEU A 15 5.87 17.60 12.46
CA LEU A 15 5.15 17.40 13.72
C LEU A 15 3.91 16.53 13.54
N LYS A 16 3.17 16.66 12.44
CA LYS A 16 2.08 15.74 12.11
C LYS A 16 2.61 14.31 11.88
N MET A 17 3.78 14.19 11.25
CA MET A 17 4.36 12.88 10.93
C MET A 17 4.74 12.08 12.19
N THR A 18 5.14 12.74 13.29
CA THR A 18 5.50 12.05 14.54
C THR A 18 4.33 11.33 15.21
N LYS A 19 3.09 11.66 14.83
CA LYS A 19 1.88 11.04 15.39
C LYS A 19 1.58 9.65 14.82
N PHE A 20 2.24 9.26 13.73
CA PHE A 20 1.97 7.99 13.05
C PHE A 20 3.11 6.99 13.28
N PRO A 21 2.80 5.71 13.57
CA PRO A 21 3.78 4.64 13.73
C PRO A 21 4.24 4.10 12.36
N LEU A 22 4.51 4.98 11.41
CA LEU A 22 4.84 4.64 10.02
C LEU A 22 6.16 5.30 9.62
N GLY A 23 6.81 4.72 8.61
CA GLY A 23 7.99 5.33 8.01
C GLY A 23 7.67 6.72 7.43
N PRO A 24 8.62 7.69 7.48
CA PRO A 24 8.38 9.06 7.04
C PRO A 24 7.83 9.18 5.60
N GLN A 25 8.18 8.26 4.72
CA GLN A 25 7.69 8.22 3.32
C GLN A 25 6.18 7.95 3.27
N LEU A 26 5.73 6.91 3.97
CA LEU A 26 4.33 6.50 4.02
C LEU A 26 3.48 7.52 4.77
N THR A 27 3.99 8.07 5.86
CA THR A 27 3.28 9.12 6.61
C THR A 27 3.10 10.37 5.76
N LYS A 28 4.11 10.76 4.97
CA LYS A 28 3.96 11.92 4.07
C LYS A 28 2.95 11.63 2.95
N LEU A 29 2.94 10.43 2.39
CA LEU A 29 1.95 10.01 1.40
C LEU A 29 0.52 10.13 1.97
N LEU A 30 0.30 9.62 3.18
CA LEU A 30 -0.98 9.67 3.88
C LEU A 30 -1.40 11.09 4.27
N LEU A 31 -0.46 11.97 4.60
CA LEU A 31 -0.78 13.38 4.86
C LEU A 31 -1.11 14.17 3.60
N THR A 32 -0.58 13.76 2.44
CA THR A 32 -0.78 14.51 1.19
C THR A 32 -2.05 14.04 0.46
N CYS A 33 -2.53 12.81 0.71
CA CYS A 33 -3.73 12.29 0.03
C CYS A 33 -5.03 13.03 0.41
N GLU A 34 -5.05 13.73 1.54
CA GLU A 34 -6.15 14.64 1.94
C GLU A 34 -6.38 15.71 0.86
N GLU A 35 -5.32 16.25 0.27
CA GLU A 35 -5.39 17.28 -0.79
C GLU A 35 -5.91 16.71 -2.12
N PHE A 36 -5.72 15.40 -2.36
CA PHE A 36 -6.09 14.71 -3.60
C PHE A 36 -7.42 13.94 -3.50
N SER A 37 -8.12 14.01 -2.35
CA SER A 37 -9.38 13.28 -2.11
C SER A 37 -9.30 11.76 -2.34
N CYS A 38 -8.11 11.15 -2.18
CA CYS A 38 -7.86 9.72 -2.43
C CYS A 38 -7.42 8.98 -1.15
N ILE A 39 -7.98 9.39 0.00
CA ILE A 39 -7.55 8.88 1.31
C ILE A 39 -7.79 7.38 1.47
N ASN A 40 -8.88 6.86 0.91
CA ASN A 40 -9.23 5.44 1.03
C ASN A 40 -8.24 4.55 0.27
N GLU A 41 -7.93 4.90 -0.98
CA GLU A 41 -6.98 4.18 -1.82
C GLU A 41 -5.57 4.23 -1.23
N VAL A 42 -5.15 5.42 -0.77
CA VAL A 42 -3.84 5.60 -0.15
C VAL A 42 -3.72 4.84 1.16
N LEU A 43 -4.77 4.85 2.00
CA LEU A 43 -4.79 4.08 3.24
C LEU A 43 -4.61 2.59 2.96
N LEU A 44 -5.33 2.05 1.97
CA LEU A 44 -5.20 0.65 1.55
C LEU A 44 -3.78 0.32 1.06
N ILE A 45 -3.20 1.16 0.21
CA ILE A 45 -1.82 0.98 -0.26
C ILE A 45 -0.85 0.97 0.93
N VAL A 46 -0.98 1.93 1.85
CA VAL A 46 -0.15 2.00 3.06
C VAL A 46 -0.30 0.75 3.91
N THR A 47 -1.52 0.22 4.08
CA THR A 47 -1.77 -1.02 4.82
C THR A 47 -1.07 -2.21 4.17
N ILE A 48 -1.20 -2.40 2.86
CA ILE A 48 -0.58 -3.54 2.14
C ILE A 48 0.95 -3.45 2.21
N LEU A 49 1.53 -2.25 2.11
CA LEU A 49 2.98 -2.05 2.19
C LEU A 49 3.54 -2.18 3.61
N SER A 50 2.69 -2.07 4.63
CA SER A 50 3.08 -2.17 6.03
C SER A 50 3.13 -3.62 6.54
N VAL A 51 2.60 -4.58 5.76
CA VAL A 51 2.62 -6.00 6.08
C VAL A 51 3.59 -6.76 5.17
N PRO A 52 4.09 -7.93 5.58
CA PRO A 52 4.83 -8.80 4.68
C PRO A 52 3.99 -9.15 3.44
N SER A 53 4.67 -9.32 2.30
CA SER A 53 4.02 -9.69 1.05
C SER A 53 3.08 -10.89 1.25
N VAL A 54 1.82 -10.70 0.88
CA VAL A 54 0.79 -11.75 0.89
C VAL A 54 0.91 -12.69 -0.31
N PHE A 55 1.74 -12.34 -1.29
CA PHE A 55 1.99 -13.17 -2.47
C PHE A 55 2.83 -14.38 -2.09
N PHE A 56 2.22 -15.56 -2.20
CA PHE A 56 2.87 -16.83 -1.91
C PHE A 56 2.86 -17.70 -3.17
N SER A 57 4.06 -18.03 -3.68
CA SER A 57 4.23 -18.90 -4.84
C SER A 57 4.98 -20.17 -4.43
N PRO A 58 4.26 -21.26 -4.11
CA PRO A 58 4.89 -22.53 -3.76
C PRO A 58 5.60 -23.13 -4.98
N LYS A 59 6.81 -23.67 -4.78
CA LYS A 59 7.66 -24.18 -5.87
C LYS A 59 6.99 -25.24 -6.74
N ASP A 60 6.16 -26.10 -6.14
CA ASP A 60 5.48 -27.18 -6.86
C ASP A 60 4.27 -26.72 -7.69
N ARG A 61 3.79 -25.48 -7.47
CA ARG A 61 2.63 -24.89 -8.16
C ARG A 61 2.89 -23.45 -8.59
N ALA A 62 4.13 -23.17 -9.00
CA ALA A 62 4.53 -21.84 -9.43
C ALA A 62 3.72 -21.37 -10.66
N GLU A 63 3.55 -22.22 -11.68
CA GLU A 63 2.77 -21.87 -12.87
C GLU A 63 1.30 -21.52 -12.57
N GLU A 64 0.65 -22.25 -11.64
CA GLU A 64 -0.73 -21.95 -11.24
C GLU A 64 -0.81 -20.62 -10.47
N SER A 65 0.15 -20.36 -9.57
CA SER A 65 0.24 -19.11 -8.82
C SER A 65 0.47 -17.91 -9.74
N ASP A 66 1.39 -18.03 -10.70
CA ASP A 66 1.70 -16.99 -11.67
C ASP A 66 0.49 -16.70 -12.58
N ALA A 67 -0.23 -17.75 -13.02
CA ALA A 67 -1.45 -17.59 -13.81
C ALA A 67 -2.58 -16.93 -13.01
N ALA A 68 -2.66 -17.14 -11.70
CA ALA A 68 -3.61 -16.44 -10.82
C ALA A 68 -3.22 -14.97 -10.62
N HIS A 69 -1.94 -14.69 -10.38
CA HIS A 69 -1.42 -13.32 -10.23
C HIS A 69 -1.58 -12.49 -11.52
N ALA A 70 -1.36 -13.11 -12.68
CA ALA A 70 -1.49 -12.46 -13.98
C ALA A 70 -2.89 -11.87 -14.24
N LYS A 71 -3.94 -12.44 -13.63
CA LYS A 71 -5.33 -11.93 -13.76
C LYS A 71 -5.55 -10.58 -13.10
N TYR A 72 -4.74 -10.24 -12.10
CA TYR A 72 -4.91 -9.03 -11.31
C TYR A 72 -3.82 -7.99 -11.58
N PHE A 73 -2.85 -8.34 -12.43
CA PHE A 73 -1.74 -7.49 -12.82
C PHE A 73 -2.23 -6.25 -13.57
N MET A 74 -1.81 -5.08 -13.10
CA MET A 74 -2.03 -3.78 -13.71
C MET A 74 -0.69 -3.26 -14.23
N PRO A 75 -0.48 -3.16 -15.56
CA PRO A 75 0.81 -2.78 -16.15
C PRO A 75 1.23 -1.34 -15.80
N GLU A 76 0.29 -0.50 -15.36
CA GLU A 76 0.55 0.89 -15.00
C GLU A 76 1.23 1.02 -13.63
N SER A 77 0.99 0.09 -12.68
CA SER A 77 1.56 0.17 -11.34
C SER A 77 1.38 -1.10 -10.50
N ASP A 78 2.45 -1.49 -9.80
CA ASP A 78 2.43 -2.55 -8.79
C ASP A 78 1.56 -2.20 -7.57
N TYR A 79 1.44 -0.91 -7.23
CA TYR A 79 0.54 -0.45 -6.16
C TYR A 79 -0.93 -0.61 -6.56
N LEU A 80 -1.26 -0.35 -7.83
CA LEU A 80 -2.60 -0.57 -8.36
C LEU A 80 -2.93 -2.06 -8.47
N THR A 81 -1.96 -2.88 -8.84
CA THR A 81 -2.08 -4.35 -8.80
C THR A 81 -2.44 -4.82 -7.39
N SER A 82 -1.71 -4.35 -6.37
CA SER A 82 -1.96 -4.68 -4.96
C SER A 82 -3.35 -4.22 -4.49
N LEU A 83 -3.76 -3.01 -4.88
CA LEU A 83 -5.09 -2.47 -4.58
C LEU A 83 -6.21 -3.29 -5.26
N ASN A 84 -6.00 -3.69 -6.52
CA ASN A 84 -6.94 -4.52 -7.27
C ASN A 84 -7.16 -5.85 -6.53
N ILE A 85 -6.08 -6.51 -6.11
CA ILE A 85 -6.15 -7.78 -5.38
C ILE A 85 -6.91 -7.62 -4.06
N TYR A 86 -6.63 -6.56 -3.29
CA TYR A 86 -7.37 -6.29 -2.06
C TYR A 86 -8.87 -6.10 -2.31
N LYS A 87 -9.24 -5.32 -3.33
CA LYS A 87 -10.65 -5.10 -3.70
C LYS A 87 -11.33 -6.41 -4.11
N GLN A 88 -10.62 -7.29 -4.82
CA GLN A 88 -11.14 -8.62 -5.15
C GLN A 88 -11.30 -9.50 -3.91
N TRP A 89 -10.36 -9.44 -2.97
CA TRP A 89 -10.46 -10.18 -1.70
C TRP A 89 -11.66 -9.71 -0.85
N GLU A 90 -11.88 -8.39 -0.78
CA GLU A 90 -13.05 -7.79 -0.12
C GLU A 90 -14.36 -8.18 -0.80
N ALA A 91 -14.43 -8.09 -2.13
CA ALA A 91 -15.62 -8.49 -2.91
C ALA A 91 -16.00 -9.96 -2.69
N ASN A 92 -15.00 -10.80 -2.40
CA ASN A 92 -15.18 -12.22 -2.08
C ASN A 92 -15.33 -12.50 -0.59
N LYS A 93 -15.78 -11.50 0.19
CA LYS A 93 -16.12 -11.60 1.62
C LYS A 93 -14.97 -12.11 2.49
N TYR A 94 -13.75 -11.66 2.18
CA TYR A 94 -12.54 -12.00 2.94
C TYR A 94 -12.18 -13.50 2.92
N LEU A 95 -12.71 -14.26 1.95
CA LEU A 95 -12.37 -15.67 1.78
C LEU A 95 -10.97 -15.79 1.17
N TRP A 96 -10.09 -16.50 1.88
CA TRP A 96 -8.70 -16.73 1.52
C TRP A 96 -8.50 -17.61 0.26
N ARG A 97 -9.58 -18.14 -0.32
CA ARG A 97 -9.53 -19.19 -1.36
C ARG A 97 -9.26 -18.65 -2.78
N LEU A 98 -8.78 -17.41 -2.90
CA LEU A 98 -8.52 -16.72 -4.16
C LEU A 98 -7.05 -16.37 -4.39
N VAL A 99 -6.19 -16.71 -3.42
CA VAL A 99 -4.73 -16.62 -3.51
C VAL A 99 -4.17 -18.02 -3.45
#